data_AF-A0A7R9PDI0-F1
#
_entry.id   AF-A0A7R9PDI0-F1
#
_cell.length_a   1.000
_cell.length_b   1.000
_cell.length_c   1.000
_cell.angle_alpha   90.00
_cell.angle_beta   90.00
_cell.angle_gamma   90.00
#
_symmetry.space_group_name_H-M   'P 1'
#
loop_
_entity.id
_entity.type
_entity.pdbx_description
1 polymer ?
#
loop_
_entity_poly.entity_id
_entity_poly.type
_entity_poly.pdbx_seq_one_letter_code
_entity_poly.pdbx_strand_id
1 'polypeptide(L)'
;MWKVTNLVVDLTFMLTWITDDGEIGERIPSCSVEVTCDSMVVIAGTLANGGVCPITDEAVLCPGTIRNVLSLMHSCGMYDFSGQFAFKVGLPAKSGVCGAMLIVVPGVMGICTWSPPLDSLGNSVRGVQFCEVSGWHHLFACVL
;
A
#
# COMPACT_ATOMS: atom_id res chain seq x y z
N MET A 1 2.77 16.04 -13.08
CA MET A 1 3.73 15.02 -12.61
C MET A 1 3.76 15.12 -11.09
N TRP A 2 3.02 14.24 -10.40
CA TRP A 2 2.69 14.39 -8.98
C TRP A 2 3.58 13.46 -8.15
N LYS A 3 4.32 14.04 -7.20
CA LYS A 3 5.39 13.39 -6.44
C LYS A 3 4.83 12.92 -5.09
N VAL A 4 4.76 11.60 -4.89
CA VAL A 4 4.28 10.99 -3.65
C VAL A 4 5.50 10.57 -2.83
N THR A 5 5.93 11.42 -1.90
CA THR A 5 7.23 11.27 -1.23
C THR A 5 7.18 10.49 0.08
N ASN A 6 6.03 10.47 0.76
CA ASN A 6 5.93 9.98 2.15
C ASN A 6 5.34 8.56 2.27
N LEU A 7 4.58 8.07 1.28
CA LEU A 7 3.98 6.73 1.38
C LEU A 7 5.01 5.61 1.28
N VAL A 8 6.03 5.78 0.41
CA VAL A 8 7.07 4.77 0.21
C VAL A 8 8.03 4.69 1.39
N VAL A 9 8.27 5.80 2.08
CA VAL A 9 9.07 5.79 3.32
C VAL A 9 8.36 4.92 4.37
N ASP A 10 7.06 5.11 4.53
CA ASP A 10 6.24 4.35 5.48
C ASP A 10 6.14 2.85 5.11
N LEU A 11 5.98 2.52 3.82
CA LEU A 11 5.98 1.13 3.34
C LEU A 11 7.35 0.46 3.46
N THR A 12 8.42 1.19 3.15
CA THR A 12 9.80 0.69 3.28
C THR A 12 10.15 0.46 4.74
N PHE A 13 9.76 1.36 5.63
CA PHE A 13 9.95 1.15 7.08
C PHE A 13 9.25 -0.13 7.54
N MET A 14 8.01 -0.34 7.10
CA MET A 14 7.23 -1.54 7.41
C MET A 14 7.87 -2.82 6.86
N LEU A 15 8.37 -2.78 5.63
CA LEU A 15 9.07 -3.90 4.99
C LEU A 15 10.38 -4.23 5.70
N THR A 16 11.22 -3.22 5.98
CA THR A 16 12.50 -3.37 6.69
C THR A 16 12.32 -3.91 8.11
N TRP A 17 11.25 -3.54 8.82
CA TRP A 17 10.93 -4.09 10.15
C TRP A 17 10.50 -5.57 10.13
N ILE A 18 10.02 -6.07 8.98
CA ILE A 18 9.49 -7.44 8.84
C ILE A 18 10.57 -8.41 8.35
N THR A 19 11.48 -7.94 7.51
CA THR A 19 12.65 -8.72 7.10
C THR A 19 13.77 -8.46 8.10
N ASP A 20 13.93 -9.37 9.08
CA ASP A 20 15.09 -9.40 9.99
C ASP A 20 16.42 -9.67 9.24
N ASP A 21 16.38 -9.82 7.90
CA ASP A 21 17.48 -10.25 7.05
C ASP A 21 18.30 -9.10 6.42
N GLY A 22 17.99 -7.83 6.68
CA GLY A 22 18.82 -6.69 6.23
C GLY A 22 18.93 -6.46 4.71
N GLU A 23 18.45 -7.35 3.85
CA GLU A 23 18.68 -7.27 2.39
C GLU A 23 17.85 -6.20 1.66
N ILE A 24 16.64 -5.88 2.13
CA ILE A 24 15.78 -4.87 1.48
C ILE A 24 15.97 -3.45 2.01
N GLY A 25 16.60 -3.29 3.19
CA GLY A 25 16.86 -1.99 3.82
C GLY A 25 17.87 -1.13 3.05
N GLU A 26 18.70 -1.75 2.21
CA GLU A 26 19.78 -1.06 1.49
C GLU A 26 19.41 -0.66 0.05
N ARG A 27 18.33 -1.22 -0.52
CA ARG A 27 17.99 -1.04 -1.95
C ARG A 27 17.04 0.13 -2.23
N ILE A 28 16.37 0.68 -1.20
CA ILE A 28 15.46 1.82 -1.34
C ILE A 28 15.87 2.90 -0.32
N PRO A 29 16.44 4.04 -0.75
CA PRO A 29 16.87 5.09 0.17
C PRO A 29 15.70 5.65 0.98
N SER A 30 15.69 5.43 2.29
CA SER A 30 14.55 5.66 3.19
C SER A 30 14.22 7.13 3.51
N CYS A 31 14.96 8.11 2.97
CA CYS A 31 14.86 9.50 3.44
C CYS A 31 14.08 10.46 2.54
N SER A 32 13.64 10.07 1.34
CA SER A 32 12.67 10.82 0.50
C SER A 32 12.60 10.20 -0.91
N VAL A 33 11.91 9.07 -1.04
CA VAL A 33 11.69 8.50 -2.38
C VAL A 33 10.45 9.13 -2.97
N GLU A 34 10.65 9.96 -3.99
CA GLU A 34 9.55 10.42 -4.83
C GLU A 34 9.11 9.29 -5.74
N VAL A 35 7.87 8.83 -5.58
CA VAL A 35 7.25 7.90 -6.51
C VAL A 35 6.01 8.49 -7.15
N THR A 36 5.64 7.92 -8.29
CA THR A 36 4.39 8.23 -8.99
C THR A 36 3.33 7.19 -8.65
N CYS A 37 2.06 7.52 -8.86
CA CYS A 37 0.96 6.56 -8.66
C CYS A 37 1.16 5.30 -9.51
N ASP A 38 1.66 5.44 -10.75
CA ASP A 38 1.95 4.31 -11.63
C ASP A 38 2.96 3.34 -11.00
N SER A 39 4.06 3.87 -10.44
CA SER A 39 5.05 3.05 -9.73
C SER A 39 4.47 2.38 -8.48
N MET A 40 3.59 3.07 -7.76
CA MET A 40 2.92 2.52 -6.56
C MET A 40 1.93 1.41 -6.92
N VAL A 41 1.22 1.52 -8.04
CA VAL A 41 0.36 0.42 -8.54
C VAL A 41 1.20 -0.83 -8.80
N VAL A 42 2.40 -0.69 -9.36
CA VAL A 42 3.31 -1.82 -9.58
C VAL A 42 3.74 -2.44 -8.25
N ILE A 43 4.11 -1.63 -7.26
CA ILE A 43 4.46 -2.11 -5.92
C ILE A 43 3.29 -2.87 -5.29
N ALA A 44 2.08 -2.30 -5.33
CA ALA A 44 0.88 -2.97 -4.82
C ALA A 44 0.58 -4.27 -5.59
N GLY A 45 0.80 -4.28 -6.91
CA GLY A 45 0.66 -5.46 -7.77
C GLY A 45 1.64 -6.56 -7.41
N THR A 46 2.90 -6.20 -7.13
CA THR A 46 3.93 -7.14 -6.63
C THR A 46 3.50 -7.76 -5.30
N LEU A 47 2.95 -6.97 -4.38
CA LEU A 47 2.42 -7.46 -3.11
C LEU A 47 1.20 -8.37 -3.31
N ALA A 48 0.30 -8.02 -4.23
CA ALA A 48 -0.87 -8.84 -4.58
C ALA A 48 -0.45 -10.17 -5.23
N ASN A 49 0.62 -10.17 -6.01
CA ASN A 49 1.12 -11.30 -6.78
C ASN A 49 2.16 -12.15 -6.02
N GLY A 50 2.10 -12.16 -4.69
CA GLY A 50 2.95 -13.03 -3.87
C GLY A 50 4.44 -12.67 -3.88
N GLY A 51 4.79 -11.44 -4.28
CA GLY A 51 6.17 -10.94 -4.28
C GLY A 51 6.84 -10.93 -5.65
N VAL A 52 6.12 -11.32 -6.72
CA VAL A 52 6.63 -11.28 -8.10
C VAL A 52 6.12 -10.02 -8.81
N CYS A 53 7.04 -9.24 -9.37
CA CYS A 53 6.71 -8.02 -10.08
C CYS A 53 5.92 -8.32 -11.36
N PRO A 54 4.70 -7.77 -11.54
CA PRO A 54 3.85 -8.11 -12.68
C PRO A 54 4.36 -7.58 -14.03
N ILE A 55 5.31 -6.63 -14.03
CA ILE A 55 5.88 -6.06 -15.26
C ILE A 55 7.16 -6.78 -15.67
N THR A 56 8.00 -7.15 -14.71
CA THR A 56 9.32 -7.73 -14.97
C THR A 56 9.37 -9.24 -14.77
N ASP A 57 8.33 -9.83 -14.16
CA ASP A 57 8.26 -11.24 -13.76
C ASP A 57 9.38 -11.69 -12.79
N GLU A 58 10.06 -10.72 -12.18
CA GLU A 58 11.11 -10.98 -11.19
C GLU A 58 10.51 -11.18 -9.79
N ALA A 59 10.97 -12.21 -9.09
CA ALA A 59 10.67 -12.41 -7.68
C ALA A 59 11.46 -11.39 -6.84
N VAL A 60 10.77 -10.37 -6.34
CA VAL A 60 11.36 -9.28 -5.54
C VAL A 60 11.31 -9.60 -4.05
N LEU A 61 10.25 -10.27 -3.60
CA LEU A 61 10.02 -10.59 -2.19
C LEU A 61 9.63 -12.05 -2.01
N CYS A 62 10.03 -12.66 -0.90
CA CYS A 62 9.64 -14.01 -0.59
C CYS A 62 8.17 -14.08 -0.11
N PRO A 63 7.43 -15.17 -0.39
CA PRO A 63 6.02 -15.29 0.00
C PRO A 63 5.77 -15.16 1.52
N GLY A 64 6.74 -15.56 2.35
CA GLY A 64 6.69 -15.40 3.80
C GLY A 64 6.66 -13.93 4.23
N THR A 65 7.54 -13.10 3.65
CA THR A 65 7.57 -11.65 3.89
C THR A 65 6.28 -10.99 3.43
N ILE A 66 5.76 -11.37 2.25
CA ILE A 66 4.49 -10.82 1.74
C ILE A 66 3.34 -11.06 2.72
N ARG A 67 3.20 -12.29 3.23
CA ARG A 67 2.17 -12.60 4.22
C ARG A 67 2.28 -11.70 5.46
N ASN A 68 3.49 -11.49 5.98
CA ASN A 68 3.71 -10.63 7.15
C ASN A 68 3.39 -9.16 6.84
N VAL A 69 3.83 -8.66 5.69
CA VAL A 69 3.55 -7.29 5.22
C VAL A 69 2.06 -7.04 5.09
N LEU A 70 1.34 -7.94 4.41
CA LEU A 70 -0.12 -7.82 4.25
C LEU A 70 -0.85 -7.88 5.60
N SER A 71 -0.38 -8.70 6.54
CA SER A 71 -0.96 -8.81 7.88
C SER A 71 -0.80 -7.52 8.68
N LEU A 72 0.34 -6.86 8.56
CA LEU A 72 0.58 -5.58 9.21
C LEU A 72 -0.16 -4.44 8.49
N MET A 73 -0.18 -4.42 7.16
CA MET A 73 -0.96 -3.43 6.40
C MET A 73 -2.45 -3.51 6.77
N HIS A 74 -2.95 -4.71 7.04
CA HIS A 74 -4.32 -4.89 7.51
C HIS A 74 -4.56 -4.35 8.93
N SER A 75 -3.59 -4.48 9.85
CA SER A 75 -3.80 -4.13 11.26
C SER A 75 -3.37 -2.72 11.66
N CYS A 76 -2.34 -2.14 11.01
CA CYS A 76 -1.77 -0.84 11.38
C CYS A 76 -1.51 0.10 10.20
N GLY A 77 -2.04 -0.18 9.01
CA GLY A 77 -1.72 0.60 7.82
C GLY A 77 -2.48 1.91 7.62
N MET A 78 -3.54 2.19 8.37
CA MET A 78 -4.41 3.37 8.20
C MET A 78 -4.39 4.31 9.42
N TYR A 79 -3.25 4.45 10.10
CA TYR A 79 -3.11 5.21 11.36
C TYR A 79 -4.16 4.76 12.40
N ASP A 80 -4.74 5.69 13.16
CA ASP A 80 -5.80 5.43 14.14
C ASP A 80 -7.10 4.88 13.50
N PHE A 81 -7.21 4.95 12.17
CA PHE A 81 -8.34 4.39 11.43
C PHE A 81 -8.16 2.90 11.08
N SER A 82 -7.00 2.29 11.35
CA SER A 82 -6.70 0.89 10.95
C SER A 82 -7.73 -0.12 11.45
N GLY A 83 -8.16 -0.02 12.71
CA GLY A 83 -9.17 -0.94 13.25
C GLY A 83 -10.54 -0.78 12.60
N GLN A 84 -10.96 0.46 12.32
CA GLN A 84 -12.23 0.72 11.63
C GLN A 84 -12.18 0.31 10.15
N PHE A 85 -11.06 0.56 9.49
CA PHE A 85 -10.84 0.17 8.10
C PHE A 85 -10.84 -1.35 7.94
N ALA A 86 -10.19 -2.08 8.84
CA ALA A 86 -10.22 -3.54 8.86
C ALA A 86 -11.65 -4.10 9.03
N PHE A 87 -12.48 -3.45 9.86
CA PHE A 87 -13.87 -3.89 10.06
C PHE A 87 -14.79 -3.52 8.88
N LYS A 88 -14.64 -2.33 8.30
CA LYS A 88 -15.52 -1.84 7.22
C LYS A 88 -15.13 -2.38 5.84
N VAL A 89 -13.83 -2.43 5.54
CA VAL A 89 -13.29 -2.73 4.22
C VAL A 89 -12.63 -4.11 4.19
N GLY A 90 -11.84 -4.45 5.21
CA GLY A 90 -11.24 -5.78 5.35
C GLY A 90 -10.02 -6.05 4.47
N LEU A 91 -9.48 -5.04 3.78
CA LEU A 91 -8.31 -5.21 2.90
C LEU A 91 -7.02 -4.66 3.53
N PRO A 92 -5.85 -5.24 3.20
CA PRO A 92 -4.56 -4.62 3.49
C PRO A 92 -4.44 -3.27 2.78
N ALA A 93 -4.26 -2.20 3.55
CA ALA A 93 -4.07 -0.87 3.00
C ALA A 93 -2.99 -0.11 3.78
N LYS A 94 -2.29 0.82 3.14
CA LYS A 94 -1.38 1.76 3.78
C LYS A 94 -1.69 3.18 3.34
N SER A 95 -1.90 4.09 4.28
CA SER A 95 -2.04 5.52 3.99
C SER A 95 -0.74 6.28 4.22
N GLY A 96 -0.63 7.47 3.63
CA GLY A 96 0.47 8.38 3.87
C GLY A 96 -0.01 9.82 3.88
N VAL A 97 0.65 10.65 4.69
CA VAL A 97 0.34 12.09 4.87
C VAL A 97 0.42 12.93 3.59
N CYS A 98 0.93 12.36 2.49
CA CYS A 98 0.90 12.97 1.16
C CYS A 98 -0.47 12.84 0.46
N GLY A 99 -1.46 12.21 1.12
CA GLY A 99 -2.79 11.94 0.57
C GLY A 99 -2.84 10.70 -0.32
N ALA A 100 -1.76 9.92 -0.38
CA ALA A 100 -1.74 8.66 -1.09
C ALA A 100 -2.17 7.51 -0.18
N MET A 101 -2.85 6.53 -0.77
CA MET A 101 -3.19 5.26 -0.15
C MET A 101 -2.86 4.11 -1.10
N LEU A 102 -2.18 3.12 -0.58
CA LEU A 102 -1.93 1.83 -1.23
C LEU A 102 -2.95 0.83 -0.72
N ILE A 103 -3.65 0.13 -1.59
CA ILE A 103 -4.54 -0.98 -1.22
C ILE A 103 -4.10 -2.21 -1.99
N VAL A 104 -4.07 -3.36 -1.32
CA VAL A 104 -3.70 -4.63 -1.93
C VAL A 104 -4.87 -5.59 -1.84
N VAL A 105 -5.25 -6.18 -2.97
CA VAL A 105 -6.19 -7.29 -3.05
C VAL A 105 -5.39 -8.54 -3.38
N PRO A 106 -5.06 -9.37 -2.36
CA PRO A 106 -4.18 -10.52 -2.54
C PRO A 106 -4.70 -11.48 -3.63
N GLY A 107 -3.84 -11.85 -4.57
CA GLY A 107 -4.17 -12.72 -5.70
C GLY A 107 -5.00 -12.09 -6.82
N VAL A 108 -5.31 -10.79 -6.73
CA VAL A 108 -6.16 -10.10 -7.73
C VAL A 108 -5.46 -8.87 -8.31
N MET A 109 -5.27 -7.82 -7.51
CA MET A 109 -4.71 -6.55 -7.99
C MET A 109 -4.19 -5.67 -6.86
N GLY A 110 -3.30 -4.75 -7.21
CA GLY A 110 -2.88 -3.64 -6.37
C GLY A 110 -3.51 -2.33 -6.82
N ILE A 111 -3.87 -1.46 -5.89
CA ILE A 111 -4.48 -0.16 -6.16
C ILE A 111 -3.68 0.92 -5.45
N CYS A 112 -3.52 2.05 -6.12
CA CYS A 112 -3.00 3.27 -5.53
C CYS A 112 -4.01 4.37 -5.78
N THR A 113 -4.44 5.05 -4.72
CA THR A 113 -5.26 6.27 -4.83
C THR A 113 -4.46 7.45 -4.29
N TRP A 114 -4.55 8.62 -4.91
CA TRP A 114 -3.92 9.82 -4.40
C TRP A 114 -4.88 11.01 -4.42
N SER A 115 -5.08 11.62 -3.26
CA SER A 115 -5.91 12.80 -3.10
C SER A 115 -5.40 13.61 -1.90
N PRO A 116 -4.86 14.84 -2.11
CA PRO A 116 -4.23 15.65 -1.07
C PRO A 116 -5.09 15.98 0.17
N PRO A 117 -6.42 16.20 0.07
CA PRO A 117 -7.24 16.45 1.25
C PRO A 117 -7.26 15.26 2.22
N LEU A 118 -6.79 15.49 3.44
CA LEU A 118 -6.77 14.51 4.53
C LEU A 118 -7.93 14.73 5.51
N ASP A 119 -8.37 13.66 6.15
CA ASP A 119 -9.27 13.69 7.30
C ASP A 119 -8.51 14.08 8.59
N SER A 120 -9.24 14.15 9.70
CA SER A 120 -8.66 14.44 11.03
C SER A 120 -7.70 13.36 11.55
N LEU A 121 -7.68 12.18 10.91
CA LEU A 121 -6.85 11.04 11.27
C LEU A 121 -5.62 10.90 10.35
N GLY A 122 -5.44 11.82 9.39
CA GLY A 122 -4.31 11.83 8.46
C GLY A 122 -4.47 10.92 7.24
N ASN A 123 -5.66 10.39 6.99
CA ASN A 123 -5.96 9.56 5.82
C ASN A 123 -6.60 10.39 4.70
N SER A 124 -6.42 9.97 3.45
CA SER A 124 -7.07 10.65 2.31
C SER A 124 -8.59 10.47 2.36
N VAL A 125 -9.35 11.57 2.44
CA VAL A 125 -10.82 11.52 2.54
C VAL A 125 -11.42 10.76 1.36
N ARG A 126 -10.95 11.07 0.15
CA ARG A 126 -11.45 10.44 -1.09
C ARG A 126 -10.98 9.00 -1.23
N GLY A 127 -9.76 8.69 -0.80
CA GLY A 127 -9.24 7.32 -0.83
C GLY A 127 -10.01 6.39 0.11
N VAL A 128 -10.29 6.85 1.33
CA VAL A 128 -11.13 6.10 2.29
C VAL A 128 -12.54 5.92 1.75
N GLN A 129 -13.17 6.99 1.25
CA GLN A 129 -14.51 6.90 0.66
C GLN A 129 -14.54 5.94 -0.54
N PHE A 130 -13.53 5.94 -1.39
CA PHE A 130 -13.42 5.00 -2.50
C PHE A 130 -13.42 3.55 -2.01
N CYS A 131 -12.67 3.23 -0.96
CA CYS A 131 -12.63 1.89 -0.38
C CYS A 131 -13.92 1.49 0.34
N GLU A 132 -14.60 2.43 1.01
CA GLU A 132 -15.87 2.19 1.71
C GLU A 132 -17.05 2.01 0.74
N VAL A 133 -17.12 2.83 -0.32
CA VAL A 133 -18.22 2.81 -1.31
C VAL A 133 -18.11 1.60 -2.23
N SER A 134 -16.89 1.18 -2.57
CA SER A 134 -16.65 0.09 -3.53
C SER A 134 -16.99 -1.31 -2.99
N GLY A 135 -17.68 -1.41 -1.85
CA GLY A 135 -18.22 -2.63 -1.22
C GLY A 135 -17.82 -3.89 -1.97
N TRP A 136 -16.66 -4.46 -1.60
CA TRP A 136 -15.79 -5.36 -2.40
C TRP A 136 -16.40 -6.70 -2.83
N HIS A 137 -17.73 -6.83 -2.77
CA HIS A 137 -18.53 -7.90 -3.32
C HIS A 137 -18.58 -7.90 -4.86
N HIS A 138 -18.16 -6.83 -5.54
CA HIS A 138 -18.12 -6.75 -7.00
C HIS A 138 -16.79 -6.16 -7.49
N LEU A 139 -15.99 -7.00 -8.15
CA LEU A 139 -14.65 -6.71 -8.67
C LEU A 139 -14.58 -5.53 -9.67
N PHE A 140 -13.35 -5.02 -9.81
CA PHE A 140 -12.79 -4.07 -10.81
C PHE A 140 -13.01 -2.59 -10.54
N ALA A 141 -11.95 -1.91 -10.06
CA ALA A 141 -11.77 -0.49 -10.36
C ALA A 141 -10.29 -0.05 -10.17
N CYS A 142 -9.61 0.10 -11.30
CA CYS A 142 -8.52 1.07 -11.48
C CYS A 142 -9.19 2.45 -11.53
N VAL A 143 -8.93 3.36 -10.58
CA VAL A 143 -9.48 4.72 -10.62
C VAL A 143 -8.44 5.76 -10.19
N LEU A 144 -7.95 6.44 -11.24
CA LEU A 144 -7.54 7.85 -11.40
C LEU A 144 -6.56 8.50 -10.41
#